data_AF-A0A3S4YR40-F1
#
_entry.id   AF-A0A3S4YR40-F1
#
_cell.length_a   1.000
_cell.length_b   1.000
_cell.length_c   1.000
_cell.angle_alpha   90.00
_cell.angle_beta   90.00
_cell.angle_gamma   90.00
#
_symmetry.space_group_name_H-M   'P 1'
#
loop_
_entity.id
_entity.type
_entity.pdbx_description
1 polymer ?
#
loop_
_entity_poly.entity_id
_entity_poly.type
_entity_poly.pdbx_seq_one_letter_code
_entity_poly.pdbx_strand_id
1 'polypeptide(L)'
;MAVQVPILFLNQLTPEPFRWQIPGMRHELLTALIKSLPKAIRRNFVPAPDVARMALESLEADYSPATDELLPSFALVLRRLRGVGVEPDAFDWKSVPDHLKFTFQVRDVRNKILGEGKDIRELQQKLHAQIRSALADSLGASEDTVAKMAALAGGNSAQGASSQTGSAQQGAQENSAGSGAKPGKTAAQGIGSQDSIRETTGLTDFPGEEIPRKVQRIIATQAVSGYPALVDEKTSVGIRIFPTEAEQVHSQRRGIIRLLQLQVPSPERYVSDHLSNKEKIVFTQNPHGSIDELIRDCTVAALDKLVPHTPVFTRAEYRELFEQVRAELIDTVFEVTKLVAEILSEAAALRKAIKKATSLSTMHAVSDVKGQLDNLVYPGFVANTGYDQLVHLPRYLKAAQIRLTKLGPNLNRDNQLMLTVQDLEDSYDSAVKSLPEGTLIPDALARVNWMLEELRVSFFAQELGTAYTVSEKRIAKAQREALEQVKR
;
A
#
# COMPACT_ATOMS: atom_id res chain seq x y z
N MET A 1 -14.56 -8.14 -25.49
CA MET A 1 -15.65 -7.25 -25.03
C MET A 1 -15.07 -6.21 -24.06
N ALA A 2 -15.51 -4.95 -24.11
CA ALA A 2 -14.97 -3.88 -23.27
C ALA A 2 -15.96 -3.43 -22.19
N VAL A 3 -15.52 -3.41 -20.92
CA VAL A 3 -16.26 -2.87 -19.77
C VAL A 3 -15.77 -1.46 -19.53
N GLN A 4 -16.69 -0.50 -19.54
CA GLN A 4 -16.39 0.89 -19.23
C GLN A 4 -16.43 1.08 -17.71
N VAL A 5 -15.32 1.49 -17.12
CA VAL A 5 -15.16 1.67 -15.69
C VAL A 5 -14.88 3.14 -15.39
N PRO A 6 -15.78 3.87 -14.71
CA PRO A 6 -15.44 5.19 -14.20
C PRO A 6 -14.31 5.08 -13.17
N ILE A 7 -13.33 5.98 -13.23
CA ILE A 7 -12.11 5.93 -12.42
C ILE A 7 -12.38 5.87 -10.90
N LEU A 8 -13.47 6.48 -10.44
CA LEU A 8 -13.89 6.49 -9.02
C LEU A 8 -14.21 5.10 -8.46
N PHE A 9 -14.59 4.17 -9.32
CA PHE A 9 -14.97 2.81 -8.93
C PHE A 9 -13.85 1.79 -9.18
N LEU A 10 -12.74 2.21 -9.79
CA LEU A 10 -11.69 1.30 -10.22
C LEU A 10 -11.12 0.48 -9.05
N ASN A 11 -10.87 1.09 -7.89
CA ASN A 11 -10.35 0.40 -6.71
C ASN A 11 -11.40 -0.46 -5.96
N GLN A 12 -12.68 -0.36 -6.31
CA GLN A 12 -13.73 -1.19 -5.73
C GLN A 12 -13.95 -2.48 -6.53
N LEU A 13 -13.37 -2.56 -7.74
CA LEU A 13 -13.51 -3.73 -8.60
C LEU A 13 -12.48 -4.79 -8.25
N THR A 14 -12.97 -6.00 -8.00
CA THR A 14 -12.14 -7.20 -7.96
C THR A 14 -12.20 -7.91 -9.32
N PRO A 15 -11.11 -8.58 -9.75
CA PRO A 15 -11.08 -9.25 -11.06
C PRO A 15 -11.92 -10.54 -11.10
N GLU A 16 -12.19 -11.16 -9.95
CA GLU A 16 -12.75 -12.52 -9.88
C GLU A 16 -14.15 -12.66 -10.49
N PRO A 17 -15.13 -11.75 -10.24
CA PRO A 17 -16.44 -11.84 -10.88
C PRO A 17 -16.37 -11.74 -12.41
N PHE A 18 -15.41 -10.97 -12.94
CA PHE A 18 -15.23 -10.82 -14.39
C PHE A 18 -14.64 -12.08 -15.04
N ARG A 19 -13.95 -12.94 -14.29
CA ARG A 19 -13.43 -14.20 -14.83
C ARG A 19 -14.54 -15.14 -15.29
N TRP A 20 -15.73 -15.04 -14.70
CA TRP A 20 -16.90 -15.82 -15.08
C TRP A 20 -17.48 -15.48 -16.45
N GLN A 21 -17.06 -14.36 -17.07
CA GLN A 21 -17.64 -13.86 -18.32
C GLN A 21 -19.17 -13.65 -18.29
N ILE A 22 -19.68 -13.04 -19.36
CA ILE A 22 -21.13 -12.96 -19.57
C ILE A 22 -21.72 -14.34 -19.89
N PRO A 23 -22.97 -14.63 -19.49
CA PRO A 23 -23.61 -15.93 -19.70
C PRO A 23 -23.47 -16.48 -21.12
N GLY A 24 -23.63 -15.63 -22.14
CA GLY A 24 -23.52 -16.04 -23.55
C GLY A 24 -22.13 -16.51 -24.00
N MET A 25 -21.05 -16.15 -23.30
CA MET A 25 -19.68 -16.55 -23.64
C MET A 25 -19.11 -17.61 -22.69
N ARG A 26 -19.83 -17.97 -21.62
CA ARG A 26 -19.36 -18.94 -20.63
C ARG A 26 -19.05 -20.30 -21.22
N HIS A 27 -19.91 -20.80 -22.11
CA HIS A 27 -19.70 -22.09 -22.75
C HIS A 27 -18.39 -22.14 -23.55
N GLU A 28 -18.09 -21.08 -24.31
CA GLU A 28 -16.87 -20.97 -25.10
C GLU A 28 -15.64 -20.83 -24.19
N LEU A 29 -15.76 -20.05 -23.11
CA LEU A 29 -14.73 -19.91 -22.07
C LEU A 29 -14.39 -21.25 -21.40
N LEU A 30 -15.39 -21.97 -20.90
CA LEU A 30 -15.18 -23.27 -20.25
C LEU A 30 -14.58 -24.29 -21.22
N THR A 31 -14.99 -24.26 -22.50
CA THR A 31 -14.40 -25.09 -23.54
C THR A 31 -12.91 -24.76 -23.75
N ALA A 32 -12.56 -23.46 -23.80
CA ALA A 32 -11.17 -23.02 -23.91
C ALA A 32 -10.34 -23.42 -22.67
N LEU A 33 -10.91 -23.33 -21.47
CA LEU A 33 -10.28 -23.76 -20.22
C LEU A 33 -10.03 -25.28 -20.19
N ILE A 34 -10.96 -26.11 -20.67
CA ILE A 34 -10.70 -27.56 -20.79
C ILE A 34 -9.58 -27.82 -21.81
N LYS A 35 -9.52 -27.05 -22.89
CA LYS A 35 -8.46 -27.18 -23.90
C LYS A 35 -7.08 -26.75 -23.38
N SER A 36 -7.03 -25.82 -22.43
CA SER A 36 -5.79 -25.33 -21.82
C SER A 36 -5.15 -26.33 -20.84
N LEU A 37 -5.92 -27.31 -20.35
CA LEU A 37 -5.41 -28.32 -19.43
C LEU A 37 -4.26 -29.15 -20.04
N PRO A 38 -3.31 -29.62 -19.20
CA PRO A 38 -2.25 -30.54 -19.62
C PRO A 38 -2.80 -31.77 -20.34
N LYS A 39 -2.08 -32.27 -21.34
CA LYS A 39 -2.53 -33.38 -22.22
C LYS A 39 -3.00 -34.61 -21.44
N ALA A 40 -2.36 -34.93 -20.31
CA ALA A 40 -2.71 -36.06 -19.46
C ALA A 40 -4.11 -35.91 -18.82
N ILE A 41 -4.45 -34.69 -18.38
CA ILE A 41 -5.73 -34.37 -17.74
C ILE A 41 -6.82 -34.18 -18.79
N ARG A 42 -6.52 -33.41 -19.86
CA ARG A 42 -7.47 -33.06 -20.93
C ARG A 42 -8.09 -34.27 -21.61
N ARG A 43 -7.36 -35.39 -21.72
CA ARG A 43 -7.84 -36.63 -22.35
C ARG A 43 -9.09 -37.21 -21.67
N ASN A 44 -9.30 -36.91 -20.39
CA ASN A 44 -10.46 -37.38 -19.62
C ASN A 44 -11.73 -36.56 -19.89
N PHE A 45 -11.60 -35.41 -20.55
CA PHE A 45 -12.67 -34.44 -20.80
C PHE A 45 -12.99 -34.26 -22.28
N VAL A 46 -12.71 -35.28 -23.10
CA VAL A 46 -13.06 -35.29 -24.53
C VAL A 46 -14.45 -35.92 -24.71
N PRO A 47 -15.36 -35.31 -25.49
CA PRO A 47 -15.24 -34.03 -26.22
C PRO A 47 -15.36 -32.80 -25.31
N ALA A 48 -14.41 -31.86 -25.42
CA ALA A 48 -14.35 -30.68 -24.55
C ALA A 48 -15.62 -29.79 -24.58
N PRO A 49 -16.26 -29.54 -25.74
CA PRO A 49 -17.49 -28.76 -25.79
C PRO A 49 -18.64 -29.42 -25.02
N ASP A 50 -18.81 -30.73 -25.13
CA ASP A 50 -19.93 -31.41 -24.46
C ASP A 50 -19.77 -31.39 -22.95
N VAL A 51 -18.55 -31.64 -22.46
CA VAL A 51 -18.22 -31.54 -21.04
C VAL A 51 -18.42 -30.11 -20.54
N ALA A 52 -18.01 -29.10 -21.31
CA ALA A 52 -18.22 -27.69 -20.95
C ALA A 52 -19.70 -27.33 -20.84
N ARG A 53 -20.57 -27.90 -21.67
CA ARG A 53 -22.03 -27.69 -21.60
C ARG A 53 -22.61 -28.25 -20.31
N MET A 54 -22.29 -29.50 -19.99
CA MET A 54 -22.73 -30.16 -18.75
C MET A 54 -22.21 -29.44 -17.51
N ALA A 55 -20.97 -28.97 -17.57
CA ALA A 55 -20.36 -28.22 -16.47
C ALA A 55 -21.00 -26.84 -16.28
N LEU A 56 -21.39 -26.17 -17.37
CA LEU A 56 -22.09 -24.89 -17.29
C LEU A 56 -23.43 -25.02 -16.54
N GLU A 57 -24.23 -26.04 -16.87
CA GLU A 57 -25.51 -26.29 -16.19
C GLU A 57 -25.32 -26.52 -14.68
N SER A 58 -24.29 -27.28 -14.30
CA SER A 58 -23.97 -27.52 -12.89
C SER A 58 -23.44 -26.27 -12.18
N LEU A 59 -22.63 -25.46 -12.88
CA LEU A 59 -22.07 -24.22 -12.33
C LEU A 59 -23.15 -23.18 -12.06
N GLU A 60 -24.13 -23.04 -12.97
CA GLU A 60 -25.23 -22.08 -12.80
C GLU A 60 -26.23 -22.48 -11.73
N ALA A 61 -26.33 -23.77 -11.42
CA ALA A 61 -27.18 -24.28 -10.35
C ALA A 61 -26.54 -24.14 -8.95
N ASP A 62 -25.25 -24.45 -8.84
CA ASP A 62 -24.60 -24.64 -7.53
C ASP A 62 -23.75 -23.44 -7.07
N TYR A 63 -23.38 -22.52 -7.97
CA TYR A 63 -22.42 -21.45 -7.69
C TYR A 63 -22.87 -20.09 -8.21
N SER A 64 -22.38 -19.02 -7.56
CA SER A 64 -22.68 -17.64 -7.95
C SER A 64 -21.41 -16.86 -8.29
N PRO A 65 -21.36 -16.18 -9.45
CA PRO A 65 -20.22 -15.33 -9.82
C PRO A 65 -19.91 -14.18 -8.85
N ALA A 66 -20.85 -13.82 -7.97
CA ALA A 66 -20.66 -12.76 -6.98
C ALA A 66 -19.90 -13.22 -5.74
N THR A 67 -19.95 -14.51 -5.41
CA THR A 67 -19.40 -15.08 -4.17
C THR A 67 -18.31 -16.12 -4.43
N ASP A 68 -18.38 -16.82 -5.54
CA ASP A 68 -17.54 -17.97 -5.84
C ASP A 68 -16.49 -17.66 -6.91
N GLU A 69 -15.33 -18.30 -6.79
CA GLU A 69 -14.27 -18.23 -7.77
C GLU A 69 -14.48 -19.25 -8.89
N LEU A 70 -14.29 -18.84 -10.15
CA LEU A 70 -14.57 -19.70 -11.30
C LEU A 70 -13.75 -20.99 -11.30
N LEU A 71 -12.43 -20.91 -11.11
CA LEU A 71 -11.55 -22.07 -11.28
C LEU A 71 -11.76 -23.15 -10.20
N PRO A 72 -11.84 -22.83 -8.89
CA PRO A 72 -12.17 -23.81 -7.87
C PRO A 72 -13.54 -24.46 -8.10
N SER A 73 -14.57 -23.66 -8.40
CA SER A 73 -15.92 -24.17 -8.65
C SER A 73 -15.95 -25.07 -9.89
N PHE A 74 -15.28 -24.66 -10.97
CA PHE A 74 -15.21 -25.45 -12.20
C PHE A 74 -14.45 -26.77 -11.99
N ALA A 75 -13.36 -26.76 -11.24
CA ALA A 75 -12.61 -27.97 -10.89
C ALA A 75 -13.47 -28.97 -10.11
N LEU A 76 -14.26 -28.51 -9.13
CA LEU A 76 -15.19 -29.34 -8.36
C LEU A 76 -16.27 -29.95 -9.26
N VAL A 77 -16.83 -29.16 -10.18
CA VAL A 77 -17.82 -29.63 -11.14
C VAL A 77 -17.22 -30.68 -12.09
N LEU A 78 -16.03 -30.45 -12.65
CA LEU A 78 -15.35 -31.43 -13.51
C LEU A 78 -15.06 -32.75 -12.76
N ARG A 79 -14.67 -32.66 -11.49
CA ARG A 79 -14.48 -33.84 -10.64
C ARG A 79 -15.78 -34.60 -10.42
N ARG A 80 -16.90 -33.92 -10.18
CA ARG A 80 -18.21 -34.56 -10.03
C ARG A 80 -18.66 -35.25 -11.32
N LEU A 81 -18.42 -34.61 -12.48
CA LEU A 81 -18.84 -35.13 -13.78
C LEU A 81 -18.01 -36.33 -14.26
N ARG A 82 -16.70 -36.37 -13.98
CA ARG A 82 -15.78 -37.37 -14.57
C ARG A 82 -14.90 -38.12 -13.57
N GLY A 83 -15.02 -37.83 -12.28
CA GLY A 83 -14.26 -38.49 -11.21
C GLY A 83 -12.77 -38.10 -11.13
N VAL A 84 -12.30 -37.19 -11.98
CA VAL A 84 -10.89 -36.76 -12.04
C VAL A 84 -10.70 -35.44 -11.31
N GLY A 85 -9.82 -35.42 -10.32
CA GLY A 85 -9.41 -34.17 -9.66
C GLY A 85 -8.58 -33.30 -10.58
N VAL A 86 -8.96 -32.03 -10.70
CA VAL A 86 -8.21 -31.00 -11.42
C VAL A 86 -7.82 -29.95 -10.39
N GLU A 87 -6.53 -29.66 -10.26
CA GLU A 87 -6.08 -28.54 -9.43
C GLU A 87 -6.37 -27.22 -10.16
N PRO A 88 -6.84 -26.15 -9.48
CA PRO A 88 -7.12 -24.87 -10.12
C PRO A 88 -5.93 -24.28 -10.89
N ASP A 89 -4.70 -24.53 -10.43
CA ASP A 89 -3.47 -24.07 -11.07
C ASP A 89 -3.14 -24.82 -12.38
N ALA A 90 -3.85 -25.91 -12.68
CA ALA A 90 -3.67 -26.66 -13.92
C ALA A 90 -4.27 -25.95 -15.15
N PHE A 91 -5.14 -24.95 -14.95
CA PHE A 91 -5.75 -24.20 -16.05
C PHE A 91 -4.82 -23.08 -16.53
N ASP A 92 -4.36 -23.17 -17.79
CA ASP A 92 -3.49 -22.13 -18.37
C ASP A 92 -4.29 -20.99 -19.02
N TRP A 93 -4.42 -19.87 -18.30
CA TRP A 93 -5.06 -18.64 -18.77
C TRP A 93 -4.35 -17.96 -19.94
N LYS A 94 -3.05 -18.22 -20.17
CA LYS A 94 -2.32 -17.63 -21.30
C LYS A 94 -2.80 -18.19 -22.64
N SER A 95 -3.21 -19.46 -22.65
CA SER A 95 -3.75 -20.13 -23.84
C SER A 95 -5.21 -19.76 -24.17
N VAL A 96 -5.93 -19.13 -23.24
CA VAL A 96 -7.32 -18.70 -23.45
C VAL A 96 -7.34 -17.53 -24.44
N PRO A 97 -8.14 -17.62 -25.53
CA PRO A 97 -8.28 -16.54 -26.51
C PRO A 97 -8.65 -15.18 -25.91
N ASP A 98 -8.10 -14.13 -26.51
CA ASP A 98 -8.24 -12.77 -26.01
C ASP A 98 -9.68 -12.22 -26.02
N HIS A 99 -10.51 -12.67 -26.96
CA HIS A 99 -11.91 -12.25 -27.04
C HIS A 99 -12.76 -12.81 -25.89
N LEU A 100 -12.29 -13.87 -25.23
CA LEU A 100 -12.91 -14.48 -24.05
C LEU A 100 -12.43 -13.84 -22.75
N LYS A 101 -11.61 -12.79 -22.82
CA LYS A 101 -11.16 -11.99 -21.68
C LYS A 101 -11.84 -10.63 -21.74
N PHE A 102 -12.26 -10.12 -20.58
CA PHE A 102 -12.73 -8.75 -20.50
C PHE A 102 -11.57 -7.78 -20.75
N THR A 103 -11.87 -6.73 -21.51
CA THR A 103 -11.02 -5.55 -21.58
C THR A 103 -11.69 -4.48 -20.73
N PHE A 104 -10.94 -3.82 -19.86
CA PHE A 104 -11.41 -2.75 -19.00
C PHE A 104 -10.92 -1.43 -19.58
N GLN A 105 -11.85 -0.51 -19.75
CA GLN A 105 -11.58 0.82 -20.25
C GLN A 105 -11.93 1.83 -19.16
N VAL A 106 -10.90 2.40 -18.54
CA VAL A 106 -11.05 3.34 -17.44
C VAL A 106 -11.29 4.73 -17.99
N ARG A 107 -12.34 5.38 -17.50
CA ARG A 107 -12.80 6.68 -17.99
C ARG A 107 -12.89 7.70 -16.86
N ASP A 108 -12.53 8.92 -17.20
CA ASP A 108 -12.69 10.09 -16.33
C ASP A 108 -14.16 10.55 -16.27
N VAL A 109 -14.48 11.48 -15.37
CA VAL A 109 -15.78 12.16 -15.24
C VAL A 109 -16.20 12.89 -16.51
N ARG A 110 -15.24 13.26 -17.38
CA ARG A 110 -15.48 13.86 -18.72
C ARG A 110 -15.63 12.82 -19.83
N ASN A 111 -15.78 11.54 -19.47
CA ASN A 111 -15.84 10.40 -20.39
C ASN A 111 -14.58 10.22 -21.28
N LYS A 112 -13.43 10.77 -20.86
CA LYS A 112 -12.14 10.59 -21.52
C LYS A 112 -11.52 9.27 -21.07
N ILE A 113 -10.97 8.49 -22.00
CA ILE A 113 -10.24 7.25 -21.68
C ILE A 113 -8.89 7.62 -21.03
N LEU A 114 -8.68 7.12 -19.82
CA LEU A 114 -7.44 7.30 -19.04
C LEU A 114 -6.51 6.09 -19.17
N GLY A 115 -7.08 4.91 -19.34
CA GLY A 115 -6.34 3.67 -19.57
C GLY A 115 -7.24 2.56 -20.11
N GLU A 116 -6.64 1.60 -20.79
CA GLU A 116 -7.29 0.40 -21.29
C GLU A 116 -6.38 -0.81 -21.10
N GLY A 117 -6.92 -1.92 -20.64
CA GLY A 117 -6.14 -3.12 -20.33
C GLY A 117 -7.03 -4.29 -19.94
N LYS A 118 -6.47 -5.50 -19.86
CA LYS A 118 -7.21 -6.71 -19.46
C LYS A 118 -7.03 -7.07 -17.99
N ASP A 119 -6.02 -6.49 -17.34
CA ASP A 119 -5.77 -6.64 -15.91
C ASP A 119 -6.23 -5.39 -15.17
N ILE A 120 -7.28 -5.53 -14.36
CA ILE A 120 -7.79 -4.44 -13.51
C ILE A 120 -6.71 -3.97 -12.54
N ARG A 121 -5.88 -4.88 -12.04
CA ARG A 121 -4.86 -4.54 -11.02
C ARG A 121 -3.76 -3.67 -11.61
N GLU A 122 -3.33 -3.99 -12.83
CA GLU A 122 -2.37 -3.14 -13.56
C GLU A 122 -2.95 -1.74 -13.82
N LEU A 123 -4.25 -1.65 -14.15
CA LEU A 123 -4.94 -0.37 -14.35
C LEU A 123 -5.11 0.42 -13.04
N GLN A 124 -5.49 -0.25 -11.94
CA GLN A 124 -5.55 0.33 -10.59
C GLN A 124 -4.19 0.91 -10.20
N GLN A 125 -3.12 0.16 -10.49
CA GLN A 125 -1.77 0.60 -10.22
C GLN A 125 -1.42 1.82 -11.08
N LYS A 126 -1.48 1.70 -12.40
CA LYS A 126 -1.09 2.79 -13.32
C LYS A 126 -1.86 4.10 -13.11
N LEU A 127 -3.12 4.02 -12.70
CA LEU A 127 -3.99 5.18 -12.56
C LEU A 127 -4.12 5.68 -11.11
N HIS A 128 -3.33 5.17 -10.17
CA HIS A 128 -3.44 5.47 -8.74
C HIS A 128 -3.47 6.98 -8.41
N ALA A 129 -2.54 7.78 -8.95
CA ALA A 129 -2.52 9.23 -8.75
C ALA A 129 -3.79 9.93 -9.27
N GLN A 130 -4.35 9.43 -10.37
CA GLN A 130 -5.57 9.94 -10.98
C GLN A 130 -6.81 9.54 -10.16
N ILE A 131 -6.83 8.32 -9.60
CA ILE A 131 -7.88 7.87 -8.68
C ILE A 131 -7.92 8.77 -7.45
N ARG A 132 -6.76 9.06 -6.84
CA ARG A 132 -6.67 9.97 -5.69
C ARG A 132 -7.22 11.36 -6.01
N SER A 133 -6.82 11.94 -7.14
CA SER A 133 -7.33 13.24 -7.60
C SER A 133 -8.85 13.21 -7.84
N ALA A 134 -9.37 12.17 -8.49
CA ALA A 134 -10.79 12.04 -8.76
C ALA A 134 -11.60 11.86 -7.45
N LEU A 135 -11.07 11.10 -6.49
CA LEU A 135 -11.66 10.98 -5.15
C LEU A 135 -11.70 12.33 -4.43
N ALA A 136 -10.58 13.06 -4.41
CA ALA A 136 -10.50 14.39 -3.83
C ALA A 136 -11.52 15.36 -4.43
N ASP A 137 -11.63 15.39 -5.77
CA ASP A 137 -12.60 16.22 -6.47
C ASP A 137 -14.04 15.80 -6.14
N SER A 138 -14.35 14.50 -6.19
CA SER A 138 -15.73 14.02 -6.02
C SER A 138 -16.25 14.11 -4.57
N LEU A 139 -15.37 13.94 -3.59
CA LEU A 139 -15.69 14.02 -2.16
C LEU A 139 -15.58 15.46 -1.64
N GLY A 140 -14.71 16.29 -2.22
CA GLY A 140 -14.54 17.71 -1.87
C GLY A 140 -15.48 18.68 -2.60
N ALA A 141 -16.08 18.27 -3.73
CA ALA A 141 -16.97 19.11 -4.55
C ALA A 141 -18.38 19.28 -3.97
N SER A 142 -19.02 20.42 -4.24
CA SER A 142 -20.39 20.72 -3.80
C SER A 142 -21.42 19.79 -4.48
N GLU A 143 -22.59 19.62 -3.86
CA GLU A 143 -23.69 18.78 -4.37
C GLU A 143 -24.07 19.11 -5.84
N ASP A 144 -24.03 20.39 -6.23
CA ASP A 144 -24.34 20.84 -7.59
C ASP A 144 -23.36 20.35 -8.68
N THR A 145 -22.08 20.27 -8.35
CA THR A 145 -21.05 19.79 -9.29
C THR A 145 -21.14 18.29 -9.50
N VAL A 146 -21.49 17.53 -8.45
CA VAL A 146 -21.67 16.08 -8.54
C VAL A 146 -22.99 15.72 -9.23
N ALA A 147 -24.05 16.50 -9.04
CA ALA A 147 -25.30 16.34 -9.80
C ALA A 147 -25.08 16.49 -11.32
N LYS A 148 -24.22 17.43 -11.73
CA LYS A 148 -23.80 17.57 -13.14
C LYS A 148 -22.95 16.38 -13.62
N MET A 149 -22.07 15.84 -12.78
CA MET A 149 -21.28 14.64 -13.10
C MET A 149 -22.14 13.37 -13.22
N ALA A 150 -23.15 13.20 -12.35
CA ALA A 150 -24.11 12.10 -12.43
C ALA A 150 -24.98 12.20 -13.69
N ALA A 151 -25.39 13.40 -14.08
CA ALA A 151 -26.12 13.64 -15.33
C ALA A 151 -25.29 13.35 -16.59
N LEU A 152 -23.96 13.54 -16.53
CA LEU A 152 -23.04 13.21 -17.62
C LEU A 152 -22.70 11.71 -17.70
N ALA A 153 -22.70 10.99 -16.57
CA ALA A 153 -22.53 9.54 -16.51
C ALA A 153 -23.80 8.78 -16.94
N GLY A 154 -24.98 9.37 -16.77
CA GLY A 154 -26.27 8.87 -17.24
C GLY A 154 -26.54 9.21 -18.70
N GLY A 155 -25.69 8.77 -19.62
CA GLY A 155 -25.89 8.99 -21.05
C GLY A 155 -26.88 8.01 -21.69
N ASN A 156 -28.08 8.53 -22.00
CA ASN A 156 -28.90 8.30 -23.20
C ASN A 156 -30.29 7.62 -23.03
N SER A 157 -31.32 8.44 -22.75
CA SER A 157 -32.65 8.29 -23.35
C SER A 157 -33.46 9.58 -23.19
N ALA A 158 -33.46 10.44 -24.23
CA ALA A 158 -34.63 11.20 -24.69
C ALA A 158 -34.18 12.33 -25.64
N GLN A 159 -34.12 12.02 -26.93
CA GLN A 159 -34.41 13.01 -27.96
C GLN A 159 -35.59 12.48 -28.78
N GLY A 160 -36.69 13.24 -28.76
CA GLY A 160 -37.83 13.04 -29.64
C GLY A 160 -39.17 13.25 -28.95
N ALA A 161 -39.66 14.50 -28.92
CA ALA A 161 -40.99 14.91 -29.40
C ALA A 161 -41.48 16.21 -28.75
N SER A 162 -41.47 17.27 -29.57
CA SER A 162 -42.47 18.33 -29.74
C SER A 162 -43.23 18.89 -28.52
N SER A 163 -42.93 20.14 -28.23
CA SER A 163 -43.87 21.27 -28.12
C SER A 163 -45.38 20.96 -28.05
N GLN A 164 -46.01 21.31 -26.92
CA GLN A 164 -47.29 22.01 -26.96
C GLN A 164 -47.48 22.90 -25.72
N THR A 165 -47.79 24.15 -26.03
CA THR A 165 -48.20 25.29 -25.20
C THR A 165 -49.52 25.06 -24.48
N GLY A 166 -49.65 25.58 -23.25
CA GLY A 166 -50.92 25.58 -22.50
C GLY A 166 -50.83 26.24 -21.11
N SER A 167 -50.79 27.59 -21.11
CA SER A 167 -51.39 28.54 -20.15
C SER A 167 -51.76 28.12 -18.71
N ALA A 168 -51.10 28.78 -17.76
CA ALA A 168 -51.61 29.53 -16.60
C ALA A 168 -52.95 29.14 -15.93
N GLN A 169 -52.90 28.84 -14.62
CA GLN A 169 -53.81 29.49 -13.66
C GLN A 169 -53.24 29.52 -12.23
N GLN A 170 -53.31 30.72 -11.64
CA GLN A 170 -53.03 31.07 -10.25
C GLN A 170 -54.10 30.51 -9.30
N GLY A 171 -53.70 30.28 -8.05
CA GLY A 171 -54.61 30.07 -6.93
C GLY A 171 -53.86 30.03 -5.60
N ALA A 172 -53.71 31.20 -4.98
CA ALA A 172 -53.27 31.35 -3.59
C ALA A 172 -54.47 31.22 -2.64
N GLN A 173 -54.30 30.54 -1.51
CA GLN A 173 -54.98 30.93 -0.26
C GLN A 173 -54.35 30.29 0.98
N GLU A 174 -54.12 31.15 1.97
CA GLU A 174 -53.55 30.89 3.28
C GLU A 174 -54.60 30.42 4.31
N ASN A 175 -54.06 29.84 5.39
CA ASN A 175 -54.53 29.80 6.79
C ASN A 175 -55.60 28.78 7.20
N SER A 176 -55.24 27.89 8.15
CA SER A 176 -55.43 28.20 9.57
C SER A 176 -54.99 27.05 10.49
N ALA A 177 -54.62 27.42 11.72
CA ALA A 177 -54.06 26.59 12.77
C ALA A 177 -55.11 25.75 13.53
N GLY A 178 -54.70 24.60 14.05
CA GLY A 178 -55.48 23.79 15.00
C GLY A 178 -54.61 22.77 15.74
N SER A 179 -54.33 23.05 17.01
CA SER A 179 -53.52 22.28 17.96
C SER A 179 -54.22 20.99 18.43
N GLY A 180 -53.45 19.91 18.68
CA GLY A 180 -53.97 18.70 19.33
C GLY A 180 -52.96 17.54 19.50
N ALA A 181 -52.18 17.60 20.60
CA ALA A 181 -51.65 16.50 21.43
C ALA A 181 -50.83 15.30 20.86
N LYS A 182 -49.60 15.17 21.41
CA LYS A 182 -48.71 13.98 21.50
C LYS A 182 -49.38 12.80 22.26
N PRO A 183 -49.00 11.51 22.08
CA PRO A 183 -47.68 10.90 22.40
C PRO A 183 -47.20 9.92 21.29
N GLY A 184 -45.96 9.43 21.16
CA GLY A 184 -44.76 9.31 21.99
C GLY A 184 -43.85 8.26 21.32
N LYS A 185 -42.56 8.57 21.17
CA LYS A 185 -41.39 7.67 20.96
C LYS A 185 -41.46 6.52 19.94
N THR A 186 -40.72 6.69 18.84
CA THR A 186 -39.60 5.77 18.53
C THR A 186 -38.56 6.50 17.68
N ALA A 187 -37.33 6.47 18.16
CA ALA A 187 -36.17 7.09 17.55
C ALA A 187 -35.79 6.38 16.25
N ALA A 188 -36.03 7.04 15.12
CA ALA A 188 -35.25 6.83 13.91
C ALA A 188 -34.13 7.89 13.93
N GLN A 189 -32.99 7.53 14.53
CA GLN A 189 -31.77 8.33 14.41
C GLN A 189 -31.35 8.33 12.94
N GLY A 190 -31.35 9.53 12.35
CA GLY A 190 -30.81 9.76 11.02
C GLY A 190 -29.31 9.46 10.99
N ILE A 191 -28.94 8.52 10.14
CA ILE A 191 -27.58 8.39 9.64
C ILE A 191 -27.47 9.32 8.44
N GLY A 192 -26.61 10.34 8.50
CA GLY A 192 -26.31 11.17 7.34
C GLY A 192 -25.96 12.62 7.64
N SER A 193 -25.05 12.89 8.59
CA SER A 193 -24.27 14.13 8.50
C SER A 193 -23.23 13.92 7.40
N GLN A 194 -23.45 14.56 6.25
CA GLN A 194 -22.48 14.58 5.15
C GLN A 194 -21.25 15.41 5.58
N ASP A 195 -20.23 14.76 6.14
CA ASP A 195 -18.94 15.40 6.40
C ASP A 195 -18.18 15.56 5.08
N SER A 196 -18.36 16.69 4.41
CA SER A 196 -17.54 17.07 3.26
C SER A 196 -16.17 17.55 3.76
N ILE A 197 -15.14 16.72 3.66
CA ILE A 197 -13.74 17.13 3.91
C ILE A 197 -13.13 17.61 2.60
N ARG A 198 -12.45 18.75 2.66
CA ARG A 198 -11.67 19.29 1.54
C ARG A 198 -10.18 19.09 1.78
N GLU A 199 -9.46 18.72 0.72
CA GLU A 199 -8.00 18.73 0.76
C GLU A 199 -7.50 20.14 1.05
N THR A 200 -6.53 20.25 1.95
CA THR A 200 -5.95 21.52 2.39
C THR A 200 -4.45 21.32 2.52
N THR A 201 -3.67 22.37 2.25
CA THR A 201 -2.20 22.35 2.31
C THR A 201 -1.69 23.46 3.23
N GLY A 202 -0.47 23.36 3.72
CA GLY A 202 0.15 24.47 4.46
C GLY A 202 -0.25 24.59 5.94
N LEU A 203 -0.80 23.54 6.54
CA LEU A 203 -1.19 23.54 7.95
C LEU A 203 0.04 23.38 8.86
N THR A 204 0.07 24.14 9.95
CA THR A 204 1.07 24.04 11.04
C THR A 204 0.43 23.70 12.38
N ASP A 205 -0.90 23.53 12.42
CA ASP A 205 -1.66 23.04 13.56
C ASP A 205 -2.63 21.92 13.14
N PHE A 206 -3.05 21.12 14.12
CA PHE A 206 -4.01 20.05 13.90
C PHE A 206 -5.30 20.62 13.32
N PRO A 207 -5.87 20.06 12.24
CA PRO A 207 -7.05 20.62 11.60
C PRO A 207 -8.33 20.28 12.36
N GLY A 208 -9.16 21.27 12.65
CA GLY A 208 -10.48 21.07 13.28
C GLY A 208 -10.40 20.37 14.64
N GLU A 209 -11.45 19.63 15.02
CA GLU A 209 -11.48 18.80 16.23
C GLU A 209 -11.22 17.32 15.94
N GLU A 210 -11.63 16.83 14.77
CA GLU A 210 -11.47 15.44 14.35
C GLU A 210 -11.27 15.38 12.83
N ILE A 211 -10.43 14.45 12.38
CA ILE A 211 -10.31 14.04 10.99
C ILE A 211 -11.10 12.74 10.83
N PRO A 212 -12.24 12.74 10.12
CA PRO A 212 -13.03 11.54 9.90
C PRO A 212 -12.22 10.39 9.31
N ARG A 213 -12.36 9.20 9.90
CA ARG A 213 -11.65 7.99 9.45
C ARG A 213 -12.08 7.52 8.07
N LYS A 214 -13.33 7.79 7.68
CA LYS A 214 -13.87 7.39 6.37
C LYS A 214 -14.93 8.39 5.96
N VAL A 215 -14.83 8.86 4.72
CA VAL A 215 -15.88 9.66 4.07
C VAL A 215 -16.51 8.81 2.99
N GLN A 216 -17.83 8.78 2.93
CA GLN A 216 -18.57 8.05 1.91
C GLN A 216 -19.60 8.96 1.23
N ARG A 217 -19.71 8.86 -0.09
CA ARG A 217 -20.71 9.57 -0.87
C ARG A 217 -21.28 8.66 -1.96
N ILE A 218 -22.59 8.75 -2.20
CA ILE A 218 -23.24 8.01 -3.29
C ILE A 218 -23.11 8.84 -4.56
N ILE A 219 -22.47 8.29 -5.59
CA ILE A 219 -22.31 8.89 -6.92
C ILE A 219 -22.86 7.89 -7.94
N ALA A 220 -23.80 8.33 -8.78
CA ALA A 220 -24.39 7.48 -9.83
C ALA A 220 -24.83 6.08 -9.32
N THR A 221 -25.55 6.04 -8.19
CA THR A 221 -26.07 4.82 -7.51
C THR A 221 -25.03 3.90 -6.84
N GLN A 222 -23.74 4.24 -6.87
CA GLN A 222 -22.68 3.49 -6.20
C GLN A 222 -22.02 4.31 -5.09
N ALA A 223 -21.64 3.67 -3.98
CA ALA A 223 -20.97 4.33 -2.86
C ALA A 223 -19.47 4.48 -3.14
N VAL A 224 -18.99 5.71 -3.22
CA VAL A 224 -17.55 6.03 -3.27
C VAL A 224 -17.06 6.30 -1.87
N SER A 225 -15.99 5.62 -1.46
CA SER A 225 -15.36 5.79 -0.15
C SER A 225 -13.97 6.40 -0.31
N GLY A 226 -13.60 7.30 0.59
CA GLY A 226 -12.26 7.85 0.71
C GLY A 226 -11.81 7.92 2.16
N TYR A 227 -10.50 7.93 2.37
CA TYR A 227 -9.85 7.85 3.67
C TYR A 227 -8.96 9.08 3.89
N PRO A 228 -9.48 10.14 4.51
CA PRO A 228 -8.72 11.37 4.77
C PRO A 228 -7.59 11.15 5.77
N ALA A 229 -6.40 11.68 5.48
CA ALA A 229 -5.27 11.69 6.40
C ALA A 229 -4.39 12.92 6.23
N LEU A 230 -3.61 13.20 7.27
CA LEU A 230 -2.51 14.13 7.27
C LEU A 230 -1.38 13.61 6.38
N VAL A 231 -0.73 14.51 5.66
CA VAL A 231 0.39 14.24 4.76
C VAL A 231 1.54 15.17 5.11
N ASP A 232 2.75 14.63 5.17
CA ASP A 232 3.97 15.40 5.32
C ASP A 232 4.28 16.19 4.01
N GLU A 233 4.24 17.52 4.07
CA GLU A 233 4.61 18.43 2.98
C GLU A 233 6.01 19.05 3.17
N LYS A 234 6.84 18.43 4.01
CA LYS A 234 8.19 18.86 4.44
C LYS A 234 8.18 20.08 5.37
N THR A 235 7.60 21.19 4.93
CA THR A 235 7.54 22.45 5.71
C THR A 235 6.20 22.67 6.39
N SER A 236 5.20 21.87 6.04
CA SER A 236 3.83 21.94 6.54
C SER A 236 3.21 20.54 6.53
N VAL A 237 1.99 20.46 7.01
CA VAL A 237 1.12 19.28 6.88
C VAL A 237 -0.06 19.65 6.00
N GLY A 238 -0.52 18.71 5.18
CA GLY A 238 -1.76 18.83 4.41
C GLY A 238 -2.76 17.74 4.76
N ILE A 239 -4.03 17.93 4.43
CA ILE A 239 -5.05 16.87 4.44
C ILE A 239 -5.22 16.39 3.01
N ARG A 240 -5.11 15.07 2.80
CA ARG A 240 -5.40 14.42 1.52
C ARG A 240 -6.32 13.23 1.69
N ILE A 241 -7.06 12.89 0.65
CA ILE A 241 -7.99 11.76 0.66
C ILE A 241 -7.35 10.58 -0.06
N PHE A 242 -7.15 9.48 0.67
CA PHE A 242 -6.55 8.25 0.13
C PHE A 242 -7.62 7.25 -0.31
N PRO A 243 -7.32 6.41 -1.31
CA PRO A 243 -8.21 5.33 -1.74
C PRO A 243 -8.30 4.16 -0.77
N THR A 244 -7.28 3.92 0.05
CA THR A 244 -7.20 2.75 0.95
C THR A 244 -6.93 3.15 2.40
N GLU A 245 -7.39 2.32 3.34
CA GLU A 245 -7.16 2.51 4.78
C GLU A 245 -5.67 2.34 5.14
N ALA A 246 -4.96 1.43 4.45
CA ALA A 246 -3.52 1.22 4.68
C ALA A 246 -2.70 2.48 4.37
N GLU A 247 -2.99 3.16 3.25
CA GLU A 247 -2.35 4.43 2.90
C GLU A 247 -2.70 5.55 3.89
N GLN A 248 -3.96 5.58 4.35
CA GLN A 248 -4.40 6.54 5.36
C GLN A 248 -3.60 6.40 6.65
N VAL A 249 -3.51 5.19 7.22
CA VAL A 249 -2.80 4.96 8.48
C VAL A 249 -1.33 5.33 8.37
N HIS A 250 -0.67 4.89 7.29
CA HIS A 250 0.73 5.21 7.03
C HIS A 250 0.96 6.72 6.90
N SER A 251 0.16 7.40 6.07
CA SER A 251 0.27 8.84 5.86
C SER A 251 -0.04 9.62 7.13
N GLN A 252 -1.11 9.26 7.84
CA GLN A 252 -1.57 9.92 9.06
C GLN A 252 -0.44 9.99 10.08
N ARG A 253 0.24 8.86 10.32
CA ARG A 253 1.33 8.80 11.28
C ARG A 253 2.50 9.72 10.89
N ARG A 254 2.91 9.74 9.62
CA ARG A 254 3.96 10.65 9.12
C ARG A 254 3.55 12.11 9.22
N GLY A 255 2.28 12.42 8.94
CA GLY A 255 1.72 13.76 9.12
C GLY A 255 1.74 14.23 10.58
N ILE A 256 1.41 13.35 11.53
CA ILE A 256 1.50 13.63 12.98
C ILE A 256 2.93 13.88 13.41
N ILE A 257 3.90 13.06 12.98
CA ILE A 257 5.33 13.27 13.27
C ILE A 257 5.78 14.65 12.75
N ARG A 258 5.40 15.03 11.53
CA ARG A 258 5.70 16.35 10.98
C ARG A 258 5.06 17.47 11.81
N LEU A 259 3.80 17.31 12.20
CA LEU A 259 3.09 18.31 12.99
C LEU A 259 3.77 18.55 14.35
N LEU A 260 4.15 17.46 15.04
CA LEU A 260 4.92 17.53 16.27
C LEU A 260 6.28 18.21 16.05
N GLN A 261 6.98 17.89 14.96
CA GLN A 261 8.26 18.52 14.64
C GLN A 261 8.14 20.05 14.42
N LEU A 262 7.01 20.52 13.88
CA LEU A 262 6.76 21.95 13.66
C LEU A 262 6.38 22.69 14.94
N GLN A 263 5.74 22.01 15.90
CA GLN A 263 5.18 22.63 17.10
C GLN A 263 6.05 22.50 18.35
N VAL A 264 6.81 21.42 18.47
CA VAL A 264 7.68 21.17 19.63
C VAL A 264 8.97 21.99 19.48
N PRO A 265 9.44 22.67 20.54
CA PRO A 265 10.73 23.37 20.51
C PRO A 265 11.88 22.44 20.11
N SER A 266 12.74 22.89 19.19
CA SER A 266 13.85 22.05 18.69
C SER A 266 14.86 21.74 19.82
N PRO A 267 15.19 20.46 20.06
CA PRO A 267 16.20 20.06 21.03
C PRO A 267 17.64 20.22 20.51
N GLU A 268 17.84 20.59 19.24
CA GLU A 268 19.13 20.49 18.53
C GLU A 268 20.28 21.18 19.28
N ARG A 269 20.09 22.45 19.67
CA ARG A 269 21.13 23.23 20.33
C ARG A 269 21.50 22.65 21.69
N TYR A 270 20.49 22.29 22.49
CA TYR A 270 20.70 21.70 23.81
C TYR A 270 21.44 20.37 23.71
N VAL A 271 21.02 19.49 22.78
CA VAL A 271 21.66 18.20 22.55
C VAL A 271 23.10 18.40 22.09
N SER A 272 23.36 19.27 21.12
CA SER A 272 24.69 19.56 20.57
C SER A 272 25.68 20.02 21.66
N ASP A 273 25.24 20.91 22.55
CA ASP A 273 26.06 21.41 23.67
C ASP A 273 26.43 20.28 24.65
N HIS A 274 25.53 19.32 24.88
CA HIS A 274 25.66 18.25 25.88
C HIS A 274 26.13 16.90 25.31
N LEU A 275 26.48 16.82 24.03
CA LEU A 275 27.11 15.62 23.46
C LEU A 275 28.45 15.32 24.15
N SER A 276 28.71 14.03 24.41
CA SER A 276 30.00 13.59 24.93
C SER A 276 31.13 13.81 23.92
N ASN A 277 32.37 13.91 24.41
CA ASN A 277 33.54 14.07 23.54
C ASN A 277 33.69 12.92 22.54
N LYS A 278 33.32 11.69 22.93
CA LYS A 278 33.35 10.51 22.06
C LYS A 278 32.34 10.65 20.92
N GLU A 279 31.11 11.05 21.22
CA GLU A 279 30.06 11.27 20.21
C GLU A 279 30.45 12.39 19.25
N LYS A 280 30.95 13.52 19.77
CA LYS A 280 31.44 14.65 18.95
C LYS A 280 32.48 14.19 17.92
N ILE A 281 33.43 13.34 18.32
CA ILE A 281 34.44 12.79 17.41
C ILE A 281 33.81 11.86 16.36
N VAL A 282 32.97 10.93 16.79
CA VAL A 282 32.34 9.96 15.86
C VAL A 282 31.44 10.66 14.85
N PHE A 283 30.71 11.69 15.28
CA PHE A 283 29.81 12.45 14.42
C PHE A 283 30.53 13.26 13.35
N THR A 284 31.85 13.50 13.45
CA THR A 284 32.61 14.08 12.32
C THR A 284 32.63 13.18 11.08
N GLN A 285 32.29 11.89 11.22
CA GLN A 285 32.29 10.90 10.14
C GLN A 285 30.88 10.65 9.57
N ASN A 286 29.91 11.51 9.92
CA ASN A 286 28.52 11.34 9.51
C ASN A 286 28.33 11.54 7.99
N PRO A 287 27.32 10.90 7.38
CA PRO A 287 27.04 11.05 5.95
C PRO A 287 26.23 12.32 5.61
N HIS A 288 25.60 12.98 6.58
CA HIS A 288 24.70 14.11 6.35
C HIS A 288 25.43 15.40 5.98
N GLY A 289 26.70 15.53 6.37
CA GLY A 289 27.56 16.67 6.06
C GLY A 289 27.76 17.62 7.26
N SER A 290 26.76 17.72 8.16
CA SER A 290 26.87 18.49 9.40
C SER A 290 26.32 17.74 10.62
N ILE A 291 26.80 18.10 11.81
CA ILE A 291 26.31 17.54 13.07
C ILE A 291 24.86 17.98 13.31
N ASP A 292 24.51 19.21 12.95
CA ASP A 292 23.15 19.74 13.14
C ASP A 292 22.12 19.02 12.26
N GLU A 293 22.46 18.65 11.03
CA GLU A 293 21.61 17.80 10.18
C GLU A 293 21.44 16.38 10.75
N LEU A 294 22.51 15.81 11.31
CA LEU A 294 22.43 14.52 11.99
C LEU A 294 21.50 14.59 13.22
N ILE A 295 21.63 15.62 14.06
CA ILE A 295 20.77 15.79 15.25
C ILE A 295 19.31 16.01 14.84
N ARG A 296 19.06 16.73 13.73
CA ARG A 296 17.70 16.86 13.15
C ARG A 296 17.13 15.52 12.73
N ASP A 297 17.92 14.69 12.07
CA ASP A 297 17.51 13.34 11.66
C ASP A 297 17.23 12.44 12.89
N CYS A 298 18.11 12.50 13.91
CA CYS A 298 17.88 11.85 15.20
C CYS A 298 16.61 12.33 15.89
N THR A 299 16.27 13.61 15.79
CA THR A 299 15.05 14.18 16.36
C THR A 299 13.80 13.61 15.70
N VAL A 300 13.81 13.45 14.37
CA VAL A 300 12.70 12.81 13.66
C VAL A 300 12.57 11.34 14.06
N ALA A 301 13.67 10.60 14.21
CA ALA A 301 13.61 9.22 14.69
C ALA A 301 13.18 9.10 16.17
N ALA A 302 13.51 10.09 17.00
CA ALA A 302 13.02 10.16 18.38
C ALA A 302 11.51 10.40 18.41
N LEU A 303 11.00 11.31 17.58
CA LEU A 303 9.56 11.50 17.40
C LEU A 303 8.89 10.21 16.89
N ASP A 304 9.51 9.53 15.92
CA ASP A 304 9.04 8.24 15.43
C ASP A 304 8.89 7.20 16.56
N LYS A 305 9.86 7.10 17.47
CA LYS A 305 9.77 6.22 18.65
C LYS A 305 8.61 6.59 19.59
N LEU A 306 8.41 7.90 19.83
CA LEU A 306 7.42 8.39 20.79
C LEU A 306 5.99 8.36 20.24
N VAL A 307 5.83 8.43 18.92
CA VAL A 307 4.51 8.36 18.27
C VAL A 307 4.05 6.91 18.18
N PRO A 308 2.90 6.55 18.79
CA PRO A 308 2.39 5.19 18.75
C PRO A 308 2.05 4.74 17.33
N HIS A 309 2.00 3.41 17.11
CA HIS A 309 1.50 2.86 15.84
C HIS A 309 -0.02 3.00 15.69
N THR A 310 -0.75 3.25 16.79
CA THR A 310 -2.18 3.55 16.75
C THR A 310 -2.38 4.94 16.12
N PRO A 311 -3.18 5.05 15.05
CA PRO A 311 -3.34 6.32 14.35
C PRO A 311 -4.17 7.30 15.18
N VAL A 312 -3.67 8.54 15.30
CA VAL A 312 -4.30 9.66 16.00
C VAL A 312 -5.20 10.42 15.03
N PHE A 313 -6.49 10.59 15.33
CA PHE A 313 -7.45 11.27 14.44
C PHE A 313 -8.17 12.44 15.10
N THR A 314 -8.06 12.60 16.41
CA THR A 314 -8.72 13.69 17.15
C THR A 314 -7.71 14.69 17.72
N ARG A 315 -8.15 15.94 17.90
CA ARG A 315 -7.36 16.98 18.56
C ARG A 315 -7.05 16.62 20.01
N ALA A 316 -7.94 15.93 20.70
CA ALA A 316 -7.75 15.49 22.08
C ALA A 316 -6.60 14.49 22.19
N GLU A 317 -6.61 13.42 21.37
CA GLU A 317 -5.52 12.44 21.28
C GLU A 317 -4.20 13.12 20.90
N TYR A 318 -4.24 14.07 19.95
CA TYR A 318 -3.04 14.81 19.55
C TYR A 318 -2.46 15.66 20.68
N ARG A 319 -3.30 16.34 21.48
CA ARG A 319 -2.84 17.16 22.62
C ARG A 319 -2.19 16.30 23.70
N GLU A 320 -2.77 15.14 24.01
CA GLU A 320 -2.20 14.20 24.97
C GLU A 320 -0.82 13.71 24.50
N LEU A 321 -0.73 13.30 23.22
CA LEU A 321 0.52 12.91 22.60
C LEU A 321 1.55 14.06 22.59
N PHE A 322 1.13 15.29 22.30
CA PHE A 322 2.01 16.45 22.28
C PHE A 322 2.66 16.71 23.65
N GLU A 323 1.90 16.65 24.73
CA GLU A 323 2.43 16.85 26.09
C GLU A 323 3.38 15.72 26.49
N GLN A 324 3.05 14.47 26.17
CA GLN A 324 3.97 13.34 26.38
C GLN A 324 5.28 13.52 25.60
N VAL A 325 5.19 13.83 24.31
CA VAL A 325 6.35 14.03 23.44
C VAL A 325 7.22 15.17 23.97
N ARG A 326 6.62 16.28 24.42
CA ARG A 326 7.38 17.40 25.00
C ARG A 326 8.16 17.01 26.26
N ALA A 327 7.62 16.11 27.07
CA ALA A 327 8.29 15.65 28.28
C ALA A 327 9.46 14.69 27.97
N GLU A 328 9.31 13.82 26.97
CA GLU A 328 10.24 12.71 26.72
C GLU A 328 11.21 12.94 25.55
N LEU A 329 10.98 13.97 24.71
CA LEU A 329 11.75 14.16 23.47
C LEU A 329 13.25 14.31 23.70
N ILE A 330 13.68 15.15 24.65
CA ILE A 330 15.10 15.43 24.87
C ILE A 330 15.85 14.15 25.25
N ASP A 331 15.32 13.40 26.22
CA ASP A 331 15.92 12.15 26.69
C ASP A 331 15.96 11.11 25.57
N THR A 332 14.87 11.00 24.80
CA THR A 332 14.80 10.10 23.65
C THR A 332 15.81 10.47 22.57
N VAL A 333 16.02 11.76 22.29
CA VAL A 333 17.05 12.19 21.34
C VAL A 333 18.44 11.78 21.82
N PHE A 334 18.75 11.90 23.12
CA PHE A 334 20.04 11.42 23.64
C PHE A 334 20.21 9.90 23.51
N GLU A 335 19.14 9.13 23.69
CA GLU A 335 19.17 7.68 23.44
C GLU A 335 19.48 7.37 21.97
N VAL A 336 18.79 8.05 21.05
CA VAL A 336 19.00 7.90 19.61
C VAL A 336 20.41 8.32 19.20
N THR A 337 20.94 9.44 19.72
CA THR A 337 22.31 9.88 19.40
C THR A 337 23.37 8.89 19.86
N LYS A 338 23.19 8.24 21.03
CA LYS A 338 24.10 7.20 21.52
C LYS A 338 24.11 5.99 20.58
N LEU A 339 22.93 5.54 20.16
CA LEU A 339 22.78 4.45 19.20
C LEU A 339 23.44 4.81 17.85
N VAL A 340 23.19 6.03 17.34
CA VAL A 340 23.80 6.51 16.10
C VAL A 340 25.33 6.57 16.21
N ALA A 341 25.89 6.95 17.35
CA ALA A 341 27.33 6.92 17.56
C ALA A 341 27.89 5.49 17.51
N GLU A 342 27.15 4.50 17.99
CA GLU A 342 27.50 3.09 17.85
C GLU A 342 27.46 2.65 16.38
N ILE A 343 26.39 2.98 15.65
CA ILE A 343 26.22 2.67 14.23
C ILE A 343 27.37 3.26 13.41
N LEU A 344 27.70 4.55 13.59
CA LEU A 344 28.76 5.21 12.85
C LEU A 344 30.15 4.64 13.19
N SER A 345 30.36 4.21 14.44
CA SER A 345 31.60 3.53 14.84
C SER A 345 31.77 2.19 14.13
N GLU A 346 30.71 1.37 14.08
CA GLU A 346 30.73 0.09 13.37
C GLU A 346 30.82 0.28 11.84
N ALA A 347 30.19 1.32 11.30
CA ALA A 347 30.32 1.68 9.88
C ALA A 347 31.76 2.09 9.53
N ALA A 348 32.42 2.89 10.37
CA ALA A 348 33.81 3.28 10.19
C ALA A 348 34.77 2.07 10.24
N ALA A 349 34.53 1.15 11.18
CA ALA A 349 35.27 -0.10 11.28
C ALA A 349 35.09 -0.97 10.02
N LEU A 350 33.86 -1.08 9.52
CA LEU A 350 33.56 -1.81 8.28
C LEU A 350 34.23 -1.17 7.06
N ARG A 351 34.18 0.17 6.91
CA ARG A 351 34.91 0.88 5.84
C ARG A 351 36.41 0.58 5.87
N LYS A 352 37.01 0.50 7.07
CA LYS A 352 38.42 0.13 7.23
C LYS A 352 38.68 -1.32 6.84
N ALA A 353 37.78 -2.24 7.18
CA ALA A 353 37.88 -3.65 6.78
C ALA A 353 37.79 -3.82 5.25
N ILE A 354 36.83 -3.15 4.61
CA ILE A 354 36.68 -3.09 3.14
C ILE A 354 37.99 -2.63 2.49
N LYS A 355 38.60 -1.54 2.97
CA LYS A 355 39.87 -1.01 2.42
C LYS A 355 41.04 -2.00 2.54
N LYS A 356 41.03 -2.89 3.54
CA LYS A 356 42.09 -3.90 3.73
C LYS A 356 41.88 -5.15 2.87
N ALA A 357 40.65 -5.41 2.43
CA ALA A 357 40.31 -6.57 1.62
C ALA A 357 40.65 -6.33 0.14
N THR A 358 41.93 -6.48 -0.23
CA THR A 358 42.46 -6.15 -1.57
C THR A 358 42.63 -7.35 -2.50
N SER A 359 42.24 -8.56 -2.08
CA SER A 359 42.38 -9.75 -2.92
C SER A 359 41.41 -9.72 -4.10
N LEU A 360 41.91 -10.05 -5.30
CA LEU A 360 41.10 -10.18 -6.52
C LEU A 360 39.98 -11.22 -6.39
N SER A 361 40.22 -12.30 -5.64
CA SER A 361 39.23 -13.37 -5.42
C SER A 361 38.04 -12.95 -4.54
N THR A 362 38.19 -11.92 -3.71
CA THR A 362 37.14 -11.44 -2.79
C THR A 362 36.40 -10.21 -3.32
N MET A 363 36.71 -9.77 -4.55
CA MET A 363 36.20 -8.50 -5.10
C MET A 363 34.67 -8.42 -5.12
N HIS A 364 33.99 -9.50 -5.49
CA HIS A 364 32.52 -9.54 -5.51
C HIS A 364 31.92 -9.39 -4.11
N ALA A 365 32.44 -10.13 -3.12
CA ALA A 365 31.98 -10.02 -1.74
C ALA A 365 32.26 -8.63 -1.13
N VAL A 366 33.41 -8.02 -1.44
CA VAL A 366 33.74 -6.66 -1.00
C VAL A 366 32.82 -5.63 -1.65
N SER A 367 32.50 -5.78 -2.94
CA SER A 367 31.58 -4.89 -3.65
C SER A 367 30.16 -4.99 -3.08
N ASP A 368 29.68 -6.20 -2.79
CA ASP A 368 28.39 -6.42 -2.15
C ASP A 368 28.33 -5.77 -0.75
N VAL A 369 29.32 -6.05 0.11
CA VAL A 369 29.38 -5.48 1.47
C VAL A 369 29.47 -3.95 1.44
N LYS A 370 30.14 -3.38 0.43
CA LYS A 370 30.13 -1.94 0.20
C LYS A 370 28.72 -1.43 -0.16
N GLY A 371 28.03 -2.09 -1.08
CA GLY A 371 26.64 -1.76 -1.43
C GLY A 371 25.70 -1.85 -0.23
N GLN A 372 25.81 -2.91 0.58
CA GLN A 372 25.06 -3.07 1.81
C GLN A 372 25.33 -1.92 2.80
N LEU A 373 26.59 -1.54 3.00
CA LEU A 373 26.94 -0.40 3.86
C LEU A 373 26.33 0.91 3.35
N ASP A 374 26.40 1.17 2.05
CA ASP A 374 25.87 2.39 1.45
C ASP A 374 24.33 2.42 1.53
N ASN A 375 23.65 1.26 1.52
CA ASN A 375 22.21 1.13 1.73
C ASN A 375 21.79 1.29 3.20
N LEU A 376 22.64 0.90 4.16
CA LEU A 376 22.36 1.03 5.60
C LEU A 376 22.72 2.40 6.17
N VAL A 377 23.75 3.06 5.63
CA VAL A 377 24.28 4.33 6.15
C VAL A 377 24.44 5.36 5.03
N TYR A 378 23.39 6.16 4.86
CA TYR A 378 23.27 7.22 3.84
C TYR A 378 22.73 8.52 4.46
N PRO A 379 22.75 9.66 3.76
CA PRO A 379 22.16 10.89 4.27
C PRO A 379 20.65 10.75 4.51
N GLY A 380 20.23 10.88 5.76
CA GLY A 380 18.83 10.72 6.22
C GLY A 380 18.50 9.32 6.75
N PHE A 381 19.49 8.44 6.92
CA PHE A 381 19.23 7.06 7.30
C PHE A 381 18.56 6.90 8.67
N VAL A 382 18.72 7.85 9.60
CA VAL A 382 18.24 7.69 10.97
C VAL A 382 16.71 7.72 11.01
N ALA A 383 16.09 8.75 10.42
CA ALA A 383 14.63 8.83 10.35
C ALA A 383 14.02 7.87 9.32
N ASN A 384 14.70 7.65 8.18
CA ASN A 384 14.14 6.81 7.12
C ASN A 384 14.16 5.32 7.48
N THR A 385 15.08 4.87 8.34
CA THR A 385 15.12 3.49 8.84
C THR A 385 13.97 3.19 9.80
N GLY A 386 13.52 4.19 10.57
CA GLY A 386 12.57 4.03 11.67
C GLY A 386 13.23 3.44 12.92
N TYR A 387 12.76 3.83 14.10
CA TYR A 387 13.44 3.48 15.36
C TYR A 387 13.52 1.96 15.60
N ASP A 388 12.45 1.24 15.28
CA ASP A 388 12.36 -0.22 15.48
C ASP A 388 13.44 -1.00 14.73
N GLN A 389 13.93 -0.48 13.60
CA GLN A 389 14.97 -1.12 12.81
C GLN A 389 16.35 -0.50 13.08
N LEU A 390 16.39 0.78 13.46
CA LEU A 390 17.62 1.50 13.80
C LEU A 390 18.43 0.77 14.88
N VAL A 391 17.75 0.19 15.87
CA VAL A 391 18.38 -0.58 16.96
C VAL A 391 19.15 -1.82 16.48
N HIS A 392 18.86 -2.31 15.27
CA HIS A 392 19.50 -3.51 14.70
C HIS A 392 20.67 -3.19 13.77
N LEU A 393 20.84 -1.95 13.32
CA LEU A 393 21.91 -1.55 12.40
C LEU A 393 23.33 -1.89 12.91
N PRO A 394 23.68 -1.68 14.19
CA PRO A 394 25.00 -2.07 14.69
C PRO A 394 25.28 -3.56 14.45
N ARG A 395 24.27 -4.42 14.65
CA ARG A 395 24.38 -5.87 14.45
C ARG A 395 24.53 -6.22 12.96
N TYR A 396 23.79 -5.60 12.06
CA TYR A 396 23.93 -5.82 10.61
C TYR A 396 25.33 -5.43 10.12
N LEU A 397 25.83 -4.27 10.55
CA LEU A 397 27.19 -3.82 10.24
C LEU A 397 28.25 -4.77 10.80
N LYS A 398 28.04 -5.29 12.02
CA LYS A 398 28.93 -6.28 12.62
C LYS A 398 28.94 -7.60 11.86
N ALA A 399 27.78 -8.07 11.40
CA ALA A 399 27.66 -9.27 10.59
C ALA A 399 28.43 -9.14 9.27
N ALA A 400 28.34 -7.98 8.61
CA ALA A 400 29.11 -7.68 7.41
C ALA A 400 30.64 -7.68 7.66
N GLN A 401 31.09 -7.19 8.82
CA GLN A 401 32.50 -7.29 9.21
C GLN A 401 32.93 -8.75 9.40
N ILE A 402 32.13 -9.56 10.10
CA ILE A 402 32.41 -10.98 10.34
C ILE A 402 32.46 -11.76 9.02
N ARG A 403 31.58 -11.44 8.07
CA ARG A 403 31.63 -12.01 6.72
C ARG A 403 32.99 -11.79 6.08
N LEU A 404 33.46 -10.53 6.04
CA LEU A 404 34.75 -10.19 5.44
C LEU A 404 35.94 -10.91 6.09
N THR A 405 35.90 -11.17 7.40
CA THR A 405 36.99 -11.90 8.09
C THR A 405 36.95 -13.40 7.83
N LYS A 406 35.76 -13.98 7.60
CA LYS A 406 35.55 -15.42 7.37
C LYS A 406 35.64 -15.85 5.90
N LEU A 407 35.82 -14.91 4.95
CA LEU A 407 35.84 -15.17 3.50
C LEU A 407 36.89 -16.19 3.05
N GLY A 408 38.09 -16.18 3.65
CA GLY A 408 39.26 -16.93 3.15
C GLY A 408 38.99 -18.39 2.77
N PRO A 409 38.75 -19.31 3.71
CA PRO A 409 38.47 -20.71 3.43
C PRO A 409 37.04 -20.97 2.94
N ASN A 410 36.10 -20.03 3.12
CA ASN A 410 34.67 -20.24 2.89
C ASN A 410 34.14 -19.58 1.60
N LEU A 411 35.00 -19.05 0.74
CA LEU A 411 34.62 -18.24 -0.42
C LEU A 411 33.56 -18.90 -1.32
N ASN A 412 33.71 -20.20 -1.61
CA ASN A 412 32.73 -20.92 -2.44
C ASN A 412 31.35 -21.00 -1.77
N ARG A 413 31.31 -21.23 -0.46
CA ARG A 413 30.06 -21.27 0.32
C ARG A 413 29.44 -19.88 0.45
N ASP A 414 30.26 -18.84 0.64
CA ASP A 414 29.80 -17.45 0.66
C ASP A 414 29.11 -17.09 -0.67
N ASN A 415 29.75 -17.39 -1.80
CA ASN A 415 29.19 -17.13 -3.13
C ASN A 415 27.86 -17.87 -3.35
N GLN A 416 27.72 -19.12 -2.90
CA GLN A 416 26.46 -19.86 -2.99
C GLN A 416 25.34 -19.22 -2.16
N LEU A 417 25.63 -18.84 -0.92
CA LEU A 417 24.65 -18.17 -0.05
C LEU A 417 24.28 -16.78 -0.59
N MET A 418 25.22 -16.10 -1.24
CA MET A 418 24.98 -14.80 -1.85
C MET A 418 24.08 -14.86 -3.08
N LEU A 419 24.18 -15.90 -3.91
CA LEU A 419 23.25 -16.08 -5.03
C LEU A 419 21.80 -16.14 -4.54
N THR A 420 21.56 -16.87 -3.46
CA THR A 420 20.24 -16.93 -2.80
C THR A 420 19.77 -15.56 -2.32
N VAL A 421 20.66 -14.76 -1.72
CA VAL A 421 20.31 -13.40 -1.26
C VAL A 421 19.97 -12.49 -2.44
N GLN A 422 20.78 -12.54 -3.51
CA GLN A 422 20.59 -11.75 -4.72
C GLN A 422 19.27 -12.09 -5.42
N ASP A 423 18.92 -13.38 -5.54
CA ASP A 423 17.64 -13.80 -6.12
C ASP A 423 16.43 -13.20 -5.34
N LEU A 424 16.54 -13.11 -4.01
CA LEU A 424 15.49 -12.54 -3.17
C LEU A 424 15.46 -10.99 -3.23
N GLU A 425 16.63 -10.35 -3.35
CA GLU A 425 16.78 -8.91 -3.58
C GLU A 425 16.20 -8.51 -4.94
N ASP A 426 16.49 -9.25 -6.02
CA ASP A 426 15.94 -9.02 -7.35
C ASP A 426 14.40 -9.18 -7.37
N SER A 427 13.88 -10.18 -6.64
CA SER A 427 12.45 -10.36 -6.44
C SER A 427 11.82 -9.19 -5.69
N TYR A 428 12.50 -8.69 -4.64
CA TYR A 428 12.07 -7.53 -3.88
C TYR A 428 12.06 -6.25 -4.73
N ASP A 429 13.13 -5.98 -5.48
CA ASP A 429 13.23 -4.83 -6.38
C ASP A 429 12.15 -4.86 -7.46
N SER A 430 11.87 -6.04 -8.01
CA SER A 430 10.78 -6.25 -8.96
C SER A 430 9.42 -5.96 -8.33
N ALA A 431 9.22 -6.35 -7.07
CA ALA A 431 8.01 -6.05 -6.31
C ALA A 431 7.84 -4.54 -6.05
N VAL A 432 8.90 -3.85 -5.64
CA VAL A 432 8.88 -2.39 -5.43
C VAL A 432 8.63 -1.64 -6.75
N LYS A 433 9.29 -2.05 -7.84
CA LYS A 433 9.06 -1.47 -9.18
C LYS A 433 7.67 -1.71 -9.73
N SER A 434 6.97 -2.75 -9.24
CA SER A 434 5.57 -3.01 -9.60
C SER A 434 4.56 -2.13 -8.84
N LEU A 435 4.99 -1.39 -7.82
CA LEU A 435 4.14 -0.42 -7.14
C LEU A 435 3.86 0.78 -8.05
N PRO A 436 2.70 1.42 -7.92
CA PRO A 436 2.38 2.61 -8.69
C PRO A 436 3.36 3.74 -8.47
N GLU A 437 3.62 4.52 -9.52
CA GLU A 437 4.40 5.75 -9.40
C GLU A 437 3.73 6.71 -8.39
N GLY A 438 4.48 7.07 -7.34
CA GLY A 438 4.01 7.95 -6.27
C GLY A 438 3.25 7.27 -5.14
N THR A 439 3.07 5.94 -5.17
CA THR A 439 2.57 5.18 -4.00
C THR A 439 3.70 4.98 -3.00
N LEU A 440 3.39 5.19 -1.72
CA LEU A 440 4.31 4.92 -0.62
C LEU A 440 4.54 3.41 -0.51
N ILE A 441 5.79 2.99 -0.26
CA ILE A 441 6.10 1.58 -0.05
C ILE A 441 5.33 1.12 1.19
N PRO A 442 4.42 0.13 1.06
CA PRO A 442 3.64 -0.34 2.20
C PRO A 442 4.55 -0.91 3.28
N ASP A 443 4.19 -0.75 4.54
CA ASP A 443 4.95 -1.25 5.68
C ASP A 443 5.24 -2.75 5.57
N ALA A 444 4.31 -3.52 5.01
CA ALA A 444 4.49 -4.96 4.77
C ALA A 444 5.64 -5.26 3.81
N LEU A 445 5.80 -4.47 2.76
CA LEU A 445 6.91 -4.61 1.82
C LEU A 445 8.19 -4.03 2.42
N ALA A 446 8.13 -2.90 3.13
CA ALA A 446 9.29 -2.35 3.85
C ALA A 446 9.89 -3.35 4.84
N ARG A 447 9.06 -4.15 5.54
CA ARG A 447 9.51 -5.24 6.42
C ARG A 447 10.34 -6.29 5.70
N VAL A 448 10.03 -6.62 4.43
CA VAL A 448 10.78 -7.62 3.66
C VAL A 448 12.24 -7.23 3.51
N ASN A 449 12.53 -5.94 3.27
CA ASN A 449 13.90 -5.46 3.14
C ASN A 449 14.72 -5.78 4.41
N TRP A 450 14.13 -5.59 5.58
CA TRP A 450 14.77 -5.93 6.85
C TRP A 450 14.90 -7.45 7.08
N MET A 451 13.98 -8.25 6.54
CA MET A 451 14.14 -9.71 6.56
C MET A 451 15.33 -10.18 5.71
N LEU A 452 15.68 -9.48 4.64
CA LEU A 452 16.89 -9.77 3.85
C LEU A 452 18.16 -9.51 4.68
N GLU A 453 18.19 -8.41 5.44
CA GLU A 453 19.28 -8.11 6.37
C GLU A 453 19.41 -9.18 7.47
N GLU A 454 18.29 -9.66 8.03
CA GLU A 454 18.30 -10.78 8.97
C GLU A 454 18.81 -12.09 8.33
N LEU A 455 18.45 -12.35 7.07
CA LEU A 455 18.95 -13.51 6.35
C LEU A 455 20.47 -13.43 6.17
N ARG A 456 21.00 -12.24 5.84
CA ARG A 456 22.44 -12.00 5.77
C ARG A 456 23.12 -12.30 7.12
N VAL A 457 22.54 -11.89 8.25
CA VAL A 457 23.07 -12.27 9.58
C VAL A 457 23.04 -13.79 9.78
N SER A 458 21.93 -14.45 9.45
CA SER A 458 21.78 -15.90 9.57
C SER A 458 22.79 -16.69 8.72
N PHE A 459 23.13 -16.18 7.54
CA PHE A 459 24.06 -16.84 6.63
C PHE A 459 25.51 -16.60 7.00
N PHE A 460 25.89 -15.37 7.33
CA PHE A 460 27.29 -14.97 7.44
C PHE A 460 27.79 -14.81 8.87
N ALA A 461 26.90 -14.60 9.84
CA ALA A 461 27.25 -14.28 11.22
C ALA A 461 26.28 -14.90 12.25
N GLN A 462 26.10 -16.23 12.19
CA GLN A 462 25.21 -16.99 13.07
C GLN A 462 25.43 -16.73 14.58
N GLU A 463 26.67 -16.42 14.97
CA GLU A 463 27.06 -16.11 16.34
C GLU A 463 26.39 -14.85 16.92
N LEU A 464 25.91 -13.93 16.08
CA LEU A 464 25.21 -12.72 16.52
C LEU A 464 23.73 -12.93 16.82
N GLY A 465 23.15 -14.04 16.33
CA GLY A 465 21.71 -14.28 16.39
C GLY A 465 20.87 -13.35 15.49
N THR A 466 19.65 -13.78 15.23
CA THR A 466 18.65 -13.02 14.46
C THR A 466 17.57 -12.47 15.38
N ALA A 467 17.04 -11.27 15.11
CA ALA A 467 15.99 -10.69 15.97
C ALA A 467 14.70 -11.52 15.94
N TYR A 468 14.43 -12.17 14.80
CA TYR A 468 13.34 -13.12 14.62
C TYR A 468 13.77 -14.22 13.65
N THR A 469 13.00 -15.30 13.65
CA THR A 469 13.34 -16.48 12.84
C THR A 469 13.12 -16.22 11.35
N VAL A 470 14.19 -16.27 10.54
CA VAL A 470 14.19 -15.94 9.11
C VAL A 470 14.58 -17.15 8.25
N SER A 471 14.01 -17.24 7.04
CA SER A 471 14.42 -18.20 6.01
C SER A 471 13.97 -17.72 4.63
N GLU A 472 14.59 -18.25 3.58
CA GLU A 472 14.22 -17.96 2.18
C GLU A 472 12.71 -18.13 1.94
N LYS A 473 12.15 -19.26 2.40
CA LYS A 473 10.72 -19.57 2.26
C LYS A 473 9.83 -18.55 2.97
N ARG A 474 10.28 -18.01 4.11
CA ARG A 474 9.52 -17.00 4.86
C ARG A 474 9.59 -15.63 4.20
N ILE A 475 10.74 -15.26 3.63
CA ILE A 475 10.89 -14.03 2.86
C ILE A 475 10.02 -14.08 1.62
N ALA A 476 10.08 -15.18 0.85
CA ALA A 476 9.24 -15.36 -0.33
C ALA A 476 7.74 -15.32 0.01
N LYS A 477 7.34 -15.93 1.14
CA LYS A 477 5.96 -15.86 1.64
C LYS A 477 5.57 -14.42 1.99
N ALA A 478 6.41 -13.70 2.74
CA ALA A 478 6.16 -12.32 3.13
C ALA A 478 6.08 -11.38 1.93
N GLN A 479 6.94 -11.55 0.92
CA GLN A 479 6.87 -10.83 -0.36
C GLN A 479 5.52 -11.03 -1.05
N ARG A 480 5.06 -12.29 -1.15
CA ARG A 480 3.76 -12.60 -1.76
C ARG A 480 2.61 -11.97 -0.98
N GLU A 481 2.61 -12.09 0.35
CA GLU A 481 1.58 -11.50 1.22
C GLU A 481 1.56 -9.97 1.12
N ALA A 482 2.73 -9.32 1.10
CA ALA A 482 2.83 -7.88 0.92
C ALA A 482 2.27 -7.43 -0.44
N LEU A 483 2.59 -8.15 -1.52
CA LEU A 483 2.03 -7.89 -2.85
C LEU A 483 0.52 -8.16 -2.91
N GLU A 484 0.00 -9.15 -2.18
CA GLU A 484 -1.43 -9.40 -2.08
C GLU A 484 -2.16 -8.29 -1.31
N GLN A 485 -1.55 -7.73 -0.27
CA GLN A 485 -2.11 -6.59 0.48
C GLN A 485 -2.16 -5.31 -0.36
N VAL A 486 -1.20 -5.11 -1.28
CA VAL A 486 -1.27 -3.99 -2.24
C VAL A 486 -2.35 -4.22 -3.31
N LYS A 487 -2.65 -5.48 -3.61
CA LYS A 487 -3.66 -5.87 -4.61
C LYS A 487 -5.09 -5.93 -4.07
N ARG A 488 -5.27 -5.82 -2.74
CA ARG A 488 -6.57 -5.80 -2.06
C ARG A 488 -6.88 -4.38 -1.63
#